data_AF-A0A922LGS5-F1
#
_entry.id   AF-A0A922LGS5-F1
#
_cell.length_a   1.000
_cell.length_b   1.000
_cell.length_c   1.000
_cell.angle_alpha   90.00
_cell.angle_beta   90.00
_cell.angle_gamma   90.00
#
_symmetry.space_group_name_H-M   'P 1'
#
loop_
_entity.id
_entity.type
_entity.pdbx_description
1 polymer ?
#
loop_
_entity_poly.entity_id
_entity_poly.type
_entity_poly.pdbx_seq_one_letter_code
_entity_poly.pdbx_strand_id
1 'polypeptide(L)'
;MRRRSVCQNHSQQLADLLKEAGIQHACDFSTNSESTDKNSVQYELPHDNTLMNSTMNESVDSSETTNPVTLTWFQEDSLYPGRLCIDFKTTAYLSVPCILVSLGVTIHGTLSISKYELYFEHDTDHPNNRSIDQRVLAYIEHIYSRWSLSEIRAIFNRSFLHRKVALEIFVTSRGSVLFAFTDMNTVKLVVNALPEVGIGTRYGLPISRASTLASPSKIFQLSDMTQRWQHRELSNFDYLMYLNTIAGRSYNDLNQYPIFPWVISNYTTKELDLSSPSNYRDLSKPIGAINPKRKAFFDERYENWEDETQPPFHYGTHYSTAAFVLNYLLRVEPFTTVFLNLQVSIVYINLVEFRLSNM
;
A
#
# COMPACT_ATOMS: atom_id res chain seq x y z
N MET A 1 -25.07 5.72 28.10
CA MET A 1 -24.31 4.82 29.00
C MET A 1 -23.73 3.56 28.34
N ARG A 2 -24.16 3.10 27.15
CA ARG A 2 -23.65 1.86 26.51
C ARG A 2 -22.36 1.97 25.68
N ARG A 3 -21.77 3.16 25.49
CA ARG A 3 -20.54 3.34 24.68
C ARG A 3 -19.22 3.20 25.44
N ARG A 4 -19.22 3.25 26.78
CA ARG A 4 -17.99 3.13 27.59
C ARG A 4 -17.59 1.68 27.91
N SER A 5 -18.52 0.74 28.00
CA SER A 5 -18.20 -0.65 28.35
C SER A 5 -17.56 -1.44 27.19
N VAL A 6 -17.78 -1.03 25.94
CA VAL A 6 -17.17 -1.68 24.77
C VAL A 6 -15.67 -1.35 24.67
N CYS A 7 -15.27 -0.10 24.95
CA CYS A 7 -13.86 0.30 24.93
C CYS A 7 -13.03 -0.33 26.05
N GLN A 8 -13.60 -0.57 27.23
CA GLN A 8 -12.89 -1.26 28.32
C GLN A 8 -12.64 -2.74 28.00
N ASN A 9 -13.60 -3.43 27.36
CA ASN A 9 -13.43 -4.83 26.97
C ASN A 9 -12.39 -5.02 25.87
N HIS A 10 -12.28 -4.09 24.91
CA HIS A 10 -11.28 -4.17 23.83
C HIS A 10 -9.86 -3.87 24.32
N SER A 11 -9.72 -2.97 25.32
CA SER A 11 -8.42 -2.68 25.96
C SER A 11 -7.89 -3.88 26.74
N GLN A 12 -8.78 -4.65 27.39
CA GLN A 12 -8.39 -5.84 28.15
C GLN A 12 -8.00 -6.99 27.20
N GLN A 13 -8.78 -7.21 26.13
CA GLN A 13 -8.43 -8.19 25.08
C GLN A 13 -7.10 -7.85 24.38
N LEU A 14 -6.81 -6.58 24.13
CA LEU A 14 -5.51 -6.17 23.59
C LEU A 14 -4.36 -6.46 24.58
N ALA A 15 -4.58 -6.19 25.87
CA ALA A 15 -3.58 -6.43 26.91
C ALA A 15 -3.28 -7.93 27.11
N ASP A 16 -4.31 -8.77 27.00
CA ASP A 16 -4.18 -10.23 27.13
C ASP A 16 -3.47 -10.84 25.90
N LEU A 17 -3.79 -10.36 24.68
CA LEU A 17 -3.09 -10.76 23.45
C LEU A 17 -1.62 -10.30 23.41
N LEU A 18 -1.31 -9.14 23.98
CA LEU A 18 0.08 -8.65 24.10
C LEU A 18 0.89 -9.43 25.15
N LYS A 19 0.24 -9.97 26.19
CA LYS A 19 0.84 -10.88 27.18
C LYS A 19 1.16 -12.26 26.60
N GLU A 20 0.26 -12.82 25.79
CA GLU A 20 0.49 -14.10 25.10
C GLU A 20 1.59 -13.99 24.02
N ALA A 21 1.76 -12.81 23.41
CA ALA A 21 2.80 -12.54 22.42
C ALA A 21 4.20 -12.26 23.00
N GLY A 22 4.40 -12.33 24.32
CA GLY A 22 5.72 -12.17 24.95
C GLY A 22 6.31 -10.76 24.87
N ILE A 23 5.51 -9.72 24.58
CA ILE A 23 5.98 -8.34 24.45
C ILE A 23 5.80 -7.64 25.81
N GLN A 24 6.79 -7.76 26.70
CA GLN A 24 6.90 -6.90 27.88
C GLN A 24 7.63 -5.62 27.49
N HIS A 25 6.90 -4.53 27.27
CA HIS A 25 7.24 -3.16 27.71
C HIS A 25 6.19 -2.16 27.24
N ALA A 26 5.34 -1.70 28.18
CA ALA A 26 4.49 -0.49 28.19
C ALA A 26 3.26 -0.83 29.07
N CYS A 27 2.88 -0.15 30.15
CA CYS A 27 3.19 1.14 30.74
C CYS A 27 2.87 1.02 32.25
N ASP A 28 3.47 1.87 33.09
CA ASP A 28 2.79 2.31 34.30
C ASP A 28 2.88 3.84 34.41
N PHE A 29 1.73 4.48 34.22
CA PHE A 29 1.47 5.87 34.58
C PHE A 29 0.26 5.84 35.52
N SER A 30 0.49 5.84 36.84
CA SER A 30 -0.43 6.49 37.79
C SER A 30 0.25 6.78 39.13
N THR A 31 0.16 8.06 39.49
CA THR A 31 0.21 8.72 40.81
C THR A 31 0.37 7.84 42.07
N ASN A 32 1.42 8.09 42.86
CA ASN A 32 1.29 8.58 44.25
C ASN A 32 2.64 8.97 44.89
N SER A 33 2.51 9.80 45.91
CA SER A 33 3.46 10.67 46.60
C SER A 33 4.47 10.02 47.55
N GLU A 34 5.58 10.76 47.74
CA GLU A 34 6.43 10.92 48.94
C GLU A 34 7.62 9.98 49.24
N SER A 35 8.75 10.69 49.45
CA SER A 35 9.91 10.44 50.33
C SER A 35 11.15 9.70 49.80
N THR A 36 12.27 10.47 49.80
CA THR A 36 13.67 10.16 50.19
C THR A 36 14.19 8.73 49.99
N ASP A 37 15.37 8.47 49.41
CA ASP A 37 16.67 9.04 49.74
C ASP A 37 17.74 8.61 48.71
N LYS A 38 18.92 9.21 48.83
CA LYS A 38 20.13 9.10 47.99
C LYS A 38 20.56 7.67 47.59
N ASN A 39 20.94 7.48 46.32
CA ASN A 39 22.23 6.87 45.94
C ASN A 39 22.48 6.95 44.42
N SER A 40 23.67 7.45 44.10
CA SER A 40 24.31 7.49 42.78
C SER A 40 24.64 6.09 42.27
N VAL A 41 24.16 5.72 41.08
CA VAL A 41 24.67 4.60 40.29
C VAL A 41 24.62 4.96 38.79
N GLN A 42 25.79 4.94 38.14
CA GLN A 42 25.94 4.98 36.68
C GLN A 42 25.28 3.75 36.07
N TYR A 43 24.48 3.91 35.01
CA TYR A 43 24.02 2.80 34.20
C TYR A 43 24.66 2.86 32.81
N GLU A 44 25.69 2.02 32.64
CA GLU A 44 26.15 1.53 31.34
C GLU A 44 25.10 0.56 30.78
N LEU A 45 24.81 0.68 29.47
CA LEU A 45 23.93 -0.27 28.77
C LEU A 45 24.75 -1.50 28.33
N PRO A 46 24.22 -2.74 28.49
CA PRO A 46 24.99 -3.96 28.22
C PRO A 46 25.24 -4.17 26.73
N HIS A 47 26.48 -4.51 26.41
CA HIS A 47 26.86 -5.27 25.23
C HIS A 47 26.41 -6.73 25.42
N ASP A 48 25.31 -7.12 24.79
CA ASP A 48 25.11 -8.43 24.15
C ASP A 48 23.63 -8.62 23.80
N ASN A 49 23.35 -8.96 22.55
CA ASN A 49 22.07 -9.56 22.16
C ASN A 49 22.34 -10.75 21.24
N THR A 50 22.88 -11.79 21.87
CA THR A 50 22.82 -13.17 21.39
C THR A 50 21.56 -13.79 22.00
N LEU A 51 20.39 -13.51 21.42
CA LEU A 51 19.13 -14.22 21.69
C LEU A 51 18.04 -13.77 20.69
N MET A 52 18.26 -14.11 19.42
CA MET A 52 17.22 -14.39 18.42
C MET A 52 17.89 -15.05 17.20
N ASN A 53 18.63 -16.13 17.48
CA ASN A 53 19.21 -17.03 16.49
C ASN A 53 19.06 -18.45 17.04
N SER A 54 17.86 -19.02 16.88
CA SER A 54 17.63 -20.47 16.86
C SER A 54 16.14 -20.70 16.66
N THR A 55 15.73 -21.09 15.45
CA THR A 55 15.25 -22.44 15.12
C THR A 55 15.02 -22.48 13.60
N MET A 56 15.19 -23.65 12.99
CA MET A 56 15.06 -23.99 11.57
C MET A 56 16.37 -23.96 10.75
N ASN A 57 17.33 -24.78 11.19
CA ASN A 57 18.10 -25.62 10.26
C ASN A 57 17.48 -27.02 10.34
N GLU A 58 16.83 -27.48 9.27
CA GLU A 58 16.69 -28.91 9.01
C GLU A 58 17.24 -29.21 7.62
N SER A 59 18.25 -30.07 7.62
CA SER A 59 18.73 -30.85 6.49
C SER A 59 17.59 -31.71 5.94
N VAL A 60 17.34 -31.65 4.63
CA VAL A 60 16.53 -32.68 3.96
C VAL A 60 17.32 -33.26 2.80
N ASP A 61 17.46 -34.56 2.95
CA ASP A 61 18.01 -35.53 2.03
C ASP A 61 17.27 -35.52 0.69
N SER A 62 17.99 -36.01 -0.31
CA SER A 62 17.54 -36.21 -1.68
C SER A 62 16.32 -37.14 -1.79
N SER A 63 15.49 -36.85 -2.81
CA SER A 63 14.33 -37.61 -3.29
C SER A 63 13.01 -37.40 -2.53
N GLU A 64 12.21 -36.43 -2.99
CA GLU A 64 10.80 -36.65 -3.35
C GLU A 64 10.25 -35.41 -4.08
N THR A 65 9.64 -35.67 -5.24
CA THR A 65 9.13 -34.69 -6.20
C THR A 65 8.08 -33.77 -5.59
N THR A 66 8.38 -32.47 -5.47
CA THR A 66 7.39 -31.42 -5.19
C THR A 66 7.48 -30.33 -6.26
N ASN A 67 6.33 -30.09 -6.89
CA ASN A 67 6.15 -29.22 -8.04
C ASN A 67 6.58 -27.77 -7.72
N PRO A 68 7.23 -27.07 -8.67
CA PRO A 68 7.42 -25.63 -8.54
C PRO A 68 6.04 -24.96 -8.50
N VAL A 69 5.89 -23.91 -7.68
CA VAL A 69 4.70 -23.04 -7.70
C VAL A 69 4.69 -22.27 -9.01
N THR A 70 4.22 -22.95 -10.06
CA THR A 70 3.80 -22.36 -11.33
C THR A 70 2.55 -21.54 -11.07
N LEU A 71 2.62 -20.23 -11.36
CA LEU A 71 1.47 -19.35 -11.45
C LEU A 71 0.57 -19.81 -12.61
N THR A 72 -0.34 -20.75 -12.33
CA THR A 72 -1.32 -21.27 -13.30
C THR A 72 -2.55 -20.37 -13.44
N TRP A 73 -2.61 -19.19 -12.80
CA TRP A 73 -3.85 -18.40 -12.69
C TRP A 73 -4.07 -17.35 -13.79
N PHE A 74 -3.36 -17.48 -14.90
CA PHE A 74 -3.86 -17.10 -16.21
C PHE A 74 -4.05 -18.37 -17.04
N GLN A 75 -4.85 -19.32 -16.54
CA GLN A 75 -5.34 -20.38 -17.41
C GLN A 75 -6.35 -19.75 -18.37
N GLU A 76 -5.97 -19.74 -19.64
CA GLU A 76 -6.86 -19.63 -20.78
C GLU A 76 -7.95 -20.70 -20.66
N ASP A 77 -9.05 -20.37 -19.99
CA ASP A 77 -10.26 -21.15 -20.11
C ASP A 77 -11.45 -20.23 -20.33
N SER A 78 -12.08 -20.45 -21.49
CA SER A 78 -13.37 -19.94 -21.95
C SER A 78 -13.46 -18.44 -22.25
N LEU A 79 -13.03 -18.10 -23.47
CA LEU A 79 -13.74 -17.22 -24.42
C LEU A 79 -15.02 -16.56 -23.89
N TYR A 80 -14.89 -15.32 -23.44
CA TYR A 80 -15.90 -14.29 -23.68
C TYR A 80 -15.19 -13.11 -24.35
N PRO A 81 -15.20 -13.00 -25.69
CA PRO A 81 -14.75 -11.76 -26.31
C PRO A 81 -15.62 -10.65 -25.77
N GLY A 82 -14.99 -9.58 -25.27
CA GLY A 82 -15.68 -8.43 -24.67
C GLY A 82 -16.94 -8.09 -25.45
N ARG A 83 -18.10 -8.31 -24.84
CA ARG A 83 -19.38 -8.11 -25.51
C ARG A 83 -19.59 -6.60 -25.58
N LEU A 84 -19.28 -6.02 -26.74
CA LEU A 84 -19.63 -4.66 -27.10
C LEU A 84 -21.16 -4.60 -27.22
N CYS A 85 -21.86 -4.41 -26.11
CA CYS A 85 -23.30 -4.23 -26.09
C CYS A 85 -23.59 -2.75 -26.37
N ILE A 86 -23.62 -2.37 -27.65
CA ILE A 86 -24.10 -1.05 -28.04
C ILE A 86 -25.63 -1.10 -28.05
N ASP A 87 -26.28 -0.76 -26.94
CA ASP A 87 -27.73 -0.57 -26.89
C ASP A 87 -28.06 0.84 -26.39
N PHE A 88 -28.83 1.58 -27.20
CA PHE A 88 -28.99 3.04 -27.10
C PHE A 88 -30.13 3.48 -26.17
N LYS A 89 -30.60 2.62 -25.27
CA LYS A 89 -31.61 2.98 -24.26
C LYS A 89 -31.13 2.58 -22.87
N THR A 90 -30.48 3.50 -22.16
CA THR A 90 -29.98 3.31 -20.77
C THR A 90 -28.99 2.17 -20.55
N THR A 91 -28.75 1.33 -21.54
CA THR A 91 -27.78 0.23 -21.54
C THR A 91 -26.38 0.81 -21.68
N ALA A 92 -25.46 0.41 -20.80
CA ALA A 92 -24.05 0.75 -20.96
C ALA A 92 -23.58 0.35 -22.36
N TYR A 93 -22.88 1.25 -23.07
CA TYR A 93 -22.29 0.93 -24.37
C TYR A 93 -20.95 0.21 -24.25
N LEU A 94 -20.40 0.17 -23.04
CA LEU A 94 -19.23 -0.62 -22.69
C LEU A 94 -19.43 -1.26 -21.33
N SER A 95 -19.24 -2.57 -21.24
CA SER A 95 -19.14 -3.29 -19.98
C SER A 95 -17.92 -4.21 -20.03
N VAL A 96 -17.04 -4.11 -19.03
CA VAL A 96 -15.81 -4.91 -18.93
C VAL A 96 -15.64 -5.47 -17.53
N PRO A 97 -15.21 -6.73 -17.38
CA PRO A 97 -14.76 -7.25 -16.09
C PRO A 97 -13.58 -6.44 -15.58
N CYS A 98 -13.59 -6.13 -14.28
CA CYS A 98 -12.51 -5.42 -13.63
C CYS A 98 -12.43 -5.76 -12.14
N ILE A 99 -11.38 -5.25 -11.50
CA ILE A 99 -11.16 -5.35 -10.07
C ILE A 99 -11.13 -3.93 -9.51
N LEU A 100 -12.03 -3.63 -8.58
CA LEU A 100 -11.94 -2.44 -7.73
C LEU A 100 -10.85 -2.66 -6.69
N VAL A 101 -9.85 -1.79 -6.64
CA VAL A 101 -8.75 -1.83 -5.68
C VAL A 101 -8.99 -0.76 -4.62
N SER A 102 -9.11 -1.16 -3.36
CA SER A 102 -9.34 -0.24 -2.24
C SER A 102 -8.80 -0.81 -0.93
N LEU A 103 -8.02 0.00 -0.19
CA LEU A 103 -7.61 -0.27 1.20
C LEU A 103 -7.04 -1.67 1.45
N GLY A 104 -6.24 -2.18 0.50
CA GLY A 104 -5.60 -3.50 0.60
C GLY A 104 -6.50 -4.68 0.22
N VAL A 105 -7.73 -4.41 -0.23
CA VAL A 105 -8.67 -5.40 -0.72
C VAL A 105 -8.92 -5.20 -2.21
N THR A 106 -9.22 -6.31 -2.89
CA THR A 106 -9.57 -6.36 -4.31
C THR A 106 -10.97 -6.93 -4.47
N ILE A 107 -11.90 -6.16 -5.05
CA ILE A 107 -13.28 -6.58 -5.27
C ILE A 107 -13.49 -6.82 -6.76
N HIS A 108 -13.87 -8.04 -7.12
CA HIS A 108 -14.18 -8.41 -8.50
C HIS A 108 -15.57 -7.91 -8.91
N GLY A 109 -15.70 -7.45 -10.15
CA GLY A 109 -16.98 -6.99 -10.66
C GLY A 109 -16.91 -6.56 -12.12
N THR A 110 -17.93 -5.82 -12.54
CA THR A 110 -18.05 -5.29 -13.89
C THR A 110 -18.10 -3.76 -13.84
N LEU A 111 -17.22 -3.13 -14.62
CA LEU A 111 -17.28 -1.69 -14.88
C LEU A 111 -18.11 -1.46 -16.13
N SER A 112 -19.12 -0.60 -16.01
CA SER A 112 -20.05 -0.28 -17.09
C SER A 112 -20.08 1.23 -17.34
N ILE A 113 -20.03 1.60 -18.62
CA ILE A 113 -20.00 3.00 -19.08
C ILE A 113 -21.20 3.26 -19.98
N SER A 114 -22.03 4.20 -19.56
CA SER A 114 -23.16 4.70 -20.33
C SER A 114 -22.87 6.10 -20.87
N LYS A 115 -23.83 6.69 -21.57
CA LYS A 115 -23.69 8.05 -22.14
C LYS A 115 -23.38 9.13 -21.11
N TYR A 116 -23.82 8.97 -19.86
CA TYR A 116 -23.76 10.02 -18.85
C TYR A 116 -23.09 9.60 -17.54
N GLU A 117 -22.94 8.30 -17.32
CA GLU A 117 -22.43 7.75 -16.06
C GLU A 117 -21.48 6.58 -16.27
N LEU A 118 -20.55 6.45 -15.32
CA LEU A 118 -19.73 5.29 -15.07
C LEU A 118 -20.26 4.61 -13.81
N TYR A 119 -20.39 3.30 -13.80
CA TYR A 119 -20.79 2.58 -12.60
C TYR A 119 -20.09 1.23 -12.49
N PHE A 120 -19.89 0.80 -11.24
CA PHE A 120 -19.30 -0.50 -10.92
C PHE A 120 -20.32 -1.35 -10.18
N GLU A 121 -20.43 -2.60 -10.61
CA GLU A 121 -21.25 -3.63 -9.96
C GLU A 121 -20.34 -4.78 -9.54
N HIS A 122 -20.20 -4.97 -8.23
CA HIS A 122 -19.42 -6.09 -7.71
C HIS A 122 -20.16 -7.41 -7.92
N ASP A 123 -19.39 -8.47 -8.15
CA ASP A 123 -19.90 -9.83 -8.29
C ASP A 123 -20.04 -10.47 -6.91
N THR A 124 -21.28 -10.57 -6.40
CA THR A 124 -21.58 -11.19 -5.09
C THR A 124 -21.25 -12.67 -5.04
N ASP A 125 -21.18 -13.33 -6.19
CA ASP A 125 -20.96 -14.77 -6.29
C ASP A 125 -19.48 -15.14 -6.45
N HIS A 126 -18.62 -14.14 -6.73
CA HIS A 126 -17.20 -14.35 -6.88
C HIS A 126 -16.56 -14.89 -5.57
N PRO A 127 -15.80 -16.00 -5.62
CA PRO A 127 -15.20 -16.61 -4.43
C PRO A 127 -14.37 -15.64 -3.59
N ASN A 128 -13.55 -14.81 -4.24
CA ASN A 128 -12.72 -13.81 -3.56
C ASN A 128 -13.55 -12.72 -2.87
N ASN A 129 -14.74 -12.39 -3.37
CA ASN A 129 -15.57 -11.37 -2.75
C ASN A 129 -16.28 -11.91 -1.50
N ARG A 130 -16.66 -13.20 -1.53
CA ARG A 130 -17.30 -13.90 -0.41
C ARG A 130 -16.35 -14.14 0.78
N SER A 131 -15.05 -14.22 0.53
CA SER A 131 -14.05 -14.41 1.59
C SER A 131 -13.66 -13.12 2.31
N ILE A 132 -14.08 -11.95 1.82
CA ILE A 132 -13.75 -10.66 2.44
C ILE A 132 -14.56 -10.50 3.74
N ASP A 133 -13.87 -10.15 4.82
CA ASP A 133 -14.50 -9.87 6.11
C ASP A 133 -15.47 -8.68 6.00
N GLN A 134 -16.69 -8.89 6.49
CA GLN A 134 -17.77 -7.91 6.42
C GLN A 134 -17.44 -6.59 7.12
N ARG A 135 -16.57 -6.62 8.14
CA ARG A 135 -16.08 -5.41 8.83
C ARG A 135 -15.19 -4.56 7.94
N VAL A 136 -14.40 -5.20 7.08
CA VAL A 136 -13.56 -4.49 6.10
C VAL A 136 -14.43 -3.97 4.95
N LEU A 137 -15.36 -4.79 4.45
CA LEU A 137 -16.32 -4.38 3.40
C LEU A 137 -17.11 -3.11 3.79
N ALA A 138 -17.43 -2.93 5.07
CA ALA A 138 -18.15 -1.75 5.56
C ALA A 138 -17.40 -0.42 5.35
N TYR A 139 -16.07 -0.47 5.21
CA TYR A 139 -15.22 0.70 4.95
C TYR A 139 -14.82 0.87 3.49
N ILE A 140 -15.09 -0.13 2.64
CA ILE A 140 -14.79 -0.02 1.22
C ILE A 140 -15.83 0.87 0.58
N GLU A 141 -15.40 2.08 0.24
CA GLU A 141 -16.17 2.99 -0.57
C GLU A 141 -16.35 2.42 -1.99
N HIS A 142 -17.41 2.85 -2.67
CA HIS A 142 -17.60 2.63 -4.11
C HIS A 142 -18.04 1.25 -4.63
N ILE A 143 -18.36 0.29 -3.75
CA ILE A 143 -18.88 -1.05 -4.15
C ILE A 143 -20.14 -0.96 -5.05
N TYR A 144 -20.96 0.06 -4.85
CA TYR A 144 -22.19 0.33 -5.63
C TYR A 144 -22.22 1.75 -6.18
N SER A 145 -21.05 2.37 -6.37
CA SER A 145 -21.01 3.77 -6.79
C SER A 145 -21.29 3.95 -8.27
N ARG A 146 -21.95 5.06 -8.54
CA ARG A 146 -22.15 5.63 -9.87
C ARG A 146 -21.53 7.01 -9.88
N TRP A 147 -20.83 7.34 -10.95
CA TRP A 147 -20.17 8.62 -11.13
C TRP A 147 -20.69 9.24 -12.41
N SER A 148 -21.12 10.50 -12.35
CA SER A 148 -21.41 11.23 -13.57
C SER A 148 -20.11 11.43 -14.35
N LEU A 149 -20.14 11.17 -15.65
CA LEU A 149 -18.99 11.43 -16.53
C LEU A 149 -18.58 12.92 -16.50
N SER A 150 -19.52 13.82 -16.21
CA SER A 150 -19.26 15.26 -16.08
C SER A 150 -18.45 15.63 -14.82
N GLU A 151 -18.42 14.75 -13.81
CA GLU A 151 -17.71 14.97 -12.55
C GLU A 151 -16.26 14.48 -12.58
N ILE A 152 -15.89 13.70 -13.61
CA ILE A 152 -14.54 13.20 -13.80
C ILE A 152 -13.62 14.37 -14.16
N ARG A 153 -12.51 14.50 -13.44
CA ARG A 153 -11.54 15.62 -13.58
C ARG A 153 -10.18 15.20 -14.08
N ALA A 154 -9.77 13.95 -13.81
CA ALA A 154 -8.52 13.40 -14.29
C ALA A 154 -8.61 11.88 -14.33
N ILE A 155 -7.92 11.27 -15.28
CA ILE A 155 -7.79 9.82 -15.43
C ILE A 155 -6.31 9.52 -15.63
N PHE A 156 -5.77 8.65 -14.80
CA PHE A 156 -4.38 8.22 -14.88
C PHE A 156 -4.26 6.75 -15.19
N ASN A 157 -3.36 6.40 -16.11
CA ASN A 157 -2.88 5.04 -16.24
C ASN A 157 -2.04 4.66 -15.01
N ARG A 158 -2.30 3.48 -14.45
CA ARG A 158 -1.67 2.94 -13.25
C ARG A 158 -1.15 1.53 -13.49
N SER A 159 -0.22 1.15 -12.63
CA SER A 159 0.22 -0.22 -12.53
C SER A 159 -0.57 -0.94 -11.42
N PHE A 160 -0.89 -2.20 -11.64
CA PHE A 160 -1.38 -3.10 -10.61
C PHE A 160 -0.53 -4.37 -10.68
N LEU A 161 0.07 -4.77 -9.55
CA LEU A 161 1.06 -5.85 -9.50
C LEU A 161 2.16 -5.69 -10.57
N HIS A 162 2.70 -4.48 -10.69
CA HIS A 162 3.72 -4.08 -11.69
C HIS A 162 3.30 -4.17 -13.17
N ARG A 163 2.04 -4.49 -13.48
CA ARG A 163 1.51 -4.49 -14.85
C ARG A 163 0.70 -3.22 -15.11
N LYS A 164 0.91 -2.57 -16.26
CA LYS A 164 0.17 -1.35 -16.65
C LYS A 164 -1.25 -1.69 -17.13
N VAL A 165 -2.07 -2.15 -16.21
CA VAL A 165 -3.42 -2.66 -16.49
C VAL A 165 -4.47 -1.99 -15.60
N ALA A 166 -4.18 -0.83 -15.03
CA ALA A 166 -5.10 -0.15 -14.12
C ALA A 166 -5.36 1.30 -14.50
N LEU A 167 -6.50 1.83 -14.07
CA LEU A 167 -6.88 3.23 -14.22
C LEU A 167 -7.34 3.80 -12.89
N GLU A 168 -6.80 4.96 -12.54
CA GLU A 168 -7.30 5.75 -11.42
C GLU A 168 -8.07 6.97 -11.93
N ILE A 169 -9.32 7.07 -11.50
CA ILE A 169 -10.26 8.10 -11.94
C ILE A 169 -10.50 9.05 -10.77
N PHE A 170 -10.21 10.33 -10.98
CA PHE A 170 -10.39 11.39 -9.98
C PHE A 170 -11.66 12.16 -10.28
N VAL A 171 -12.52 12.32 -9.27
CA VAL A 171 -13.83 12.97 -9.38
C VAL A 171 -13.87 14.26 -8.55
N THR A 172 -14.88 15.09 -8.83
CA THR A 172 -15.02 16.42 -8.20
C THR A 172 -15.19 16.36 -6.68
N SER A 173 -15.77 15.27 -6.14
CA SER A 173 -16.00 15.05 -4.71
C SER A 173 -14.73 14.80 -3.87
N ARG A 174 -13.54 15.14 -4.39
CA ARG A 174 -12.21 14.97 -3.77
C ARG A 174 -11.79 13.51 -3.50
N GLY A 175 -12.46 12.54 -4.13
CA GLY A 175 -12.06 11.13 -4.12
C GLY A 175 -11.42 10.67 -5.42
N SER A 176 -10.79 9.50 -5.38
CA SER A 176 -10.38 8.74 -6.57
C SER A 176 -10.79 7.28 -6.42
N VAL A 177 -11.07 6.65 -7.55
CA VAL A 177 -11.36 5.21 -7.62
C VAL A 177 -10.36 4.53 -8.54
N LEU A 178 -9.82 3.38 -8.12
CA LEU A 178 -8.82 2.61 -8.84
C LEU A 178 -9.41 1.30 -9.33
N PHE A 179 -9.38 1.10 -10.65
CA PHE A 179 -9.79 -0.15 -11.29
C PHE A 179 -8.61 -0.82 -11.97
N ALA A 180 -8.44 -2.12 -11.75
CA ALA A 180 -7.52 -2.98 -12.50
C ALA A 180 -8.30 -3.85 -13.51
N PHE A 181 -7.69 -4.08 -14.66
CA PHE A 181 -8.26 -4.79 -15.81
C PHE A 181 -7.36 -5.96 -16.20
N THR A 182 -7.82 -6.79 -17.13
CA THR A 182 -7.10 -7.97 -17.63
C THR A 182 -5.81 -7.60 -18.35
N ASP A 183 -5.85 -6.56 -19.18
CA ASP A 183 -4.79 -6.22 -20.11
C ASP A 183 -4.85 -4.74 -20.57
N MET A 184 -3.78 -4.30 -21.23
CA MET A 184 -3.62 -2.93 -21.71
C MET A 184 -4.58 -2.58 -22.87
N ASN A 185 -5.08 -3.55 -23.65
CA ASN A 185 -6.05 -3.27 -24.71
C ASN A 185 -7.41 -2.91 -24.09
N THR A 186 -7.82 -3.64 -23.05
CA THR A 186 -9.01 -3.31 -22.24
C THR A 186 -8.88 -1.91 -21.62
N VAL A 187 -7.72 -1.56 -21.06
CA VAL A 187 -7.46 -0.21 -20.54
C VAL A 187 -7.65 0.86 -21.62
N LYS A 188 -7.08 0.68 -22.81
CA LYS A 188 -7.24 1.63 -23.93
C LYS A 188 -8.70 1.79 -24.34
N LEU A 189 -9.42 0.66 -24.40
CA LEU A 189 -10.83 0.63 -24.76
C LEU A 189 -11.68 1.40 -23.73
N VAL A 190 -11.42 1.22 -22.43
CA VAL A 190 -12.05 1.99 -21.35
C VAL A 190 -11.70 3.49 -21.44
N VAL A 191 -10.43 3.85 -21.66
CA VAL A 191 -10.02 5.26 -21.84
C VAL A 191 -10.72 5.91 -23.04
N ASN A 192 -10.92 5.17 -24.13
CA ASN A 192 -11.64 5.67 -25.31
C ASN A 192 -13.12 5.90 -25.03
N ALA A 193 -13.72 5.07 -24.17
CA ALA A 193 -15.11 5.21 -23.73
C ALA A 193 -15.31 6.32 -22.68
N LEU A 194 -14.26 6.75 -21.96
CA LEU A 194 -14.33 7.81 -20.97
C LEU A 194 -14.17 9.22 -21.58
N PRO A 195 -14.60 10.27 -20.84
CA PRO A 195 -14.38 11.67 -21.22
C PRO A 195 -12.90 12.00 -21.39
N GLU A 196 -12.61 12.88 -22.34
CA GLU A 196 -11.25 13.35 -22.59
C GLU A 196 -10.85 14.43 -21.58
N VAL A 197 -10.45 13.99 -20.39
CA VAL A 197 -9.99 14.87 -19.30
C VAL A 197 -8.47 14.83 -19.09
N GLY A 198 -7.78 13.91 -19.76
CA GLY A 198 -6.35 13.69 -19.56
C GLY A 198 -6.01 13.39 -18.10
N ILE A 199 -4.87 13.88 -17.65
CA ILE A 199 -4.42 13.80 -16.24
C ILE A 199 -4.84 15.03 -15.43
N GLY A 200 -5.87 15.75 -15.89
CA GLY A 200 -6.32 17.01 -15.32
C GLY A 200 -5.47 18.22 -15.76
N THR A 201 -5.92 19.40 -15.36
CA THR A 201 -5.31 20.69 -15.78
C THR A 201 -4.14 21.15 -14.92
N ARG A 202 -3.87 20.46 -13.80
CA ARG A 202 -2.94 20.96 -12.77
C ARG A 202 -1.47 20.87 -13.15
N TYR A 203 -1.12 20.00 -14.10
CA TYR A 203 0.27 19.65 -14.40
C TYR A 203 0.82 20.30 -15.66
N GLY A 204 0.09 21.22 -16.28
CA GLY A 204 0.54 21.93 -17.49
C GLY A 204 0.55 21.07 -18.76
N LEU A 205 -0.06 19.88 -18.74
CA LEU A 205 -0.17 19.02 -19.92
C LEU A 205 -1.47 19.28 -20.71
N PRO A 206 -1.47 19.03 -22.04
CA PRO A 206 -2.69 19.04 -22.84
C PRO A 206 -3.72 18.05 -22.30
N ILE A 207 -4.99 18.47 -22.31
CA ILE A 207 -6.14 17.61 -21.99
C ILE A 207 -6.32 16.67 -23.18
N SER A 208 -5.87 15.43 -23.05
CA SER A 208 -6.01 14.42 -24.11
C SER A 208 -5.97 13.00 -23.55
N ARG A 209 -6.57 12.05 -24.28
CA ARG A 209 -6.44 10.60 -23.95
C ARG A 209 -4.98 10.12 -24.03
N ALA A 210 -4.19 10.74 -24.91
CA ALA A 210 -2.75 10.46 -25.00
C ALA A 210 -2.03 10.83 -23.70
N SER A 211 -2.40 11.94 -23.05
CA SER A 211 -1.85 12.34 -21.75
C SER A 211 -2.21 11.35 -20.64
N THR A 212 -3.43 10.78 -20.66
CA THR A 212 -3.85 9.72 -19.71
C THR A 212 -3.00 8.45 -19.85
N LEU A 213 -2.66 8.07 -21.08
CA LEU A 213 -1.90 6.85 -21.39
C LEU A 213 -0.37 7.07 -21.40
N ALA A 214 0.10 8.29 -21.19
CA ALA A 214 1.51 8.64 -21.21
C ALA A 214 2.29 7.92 -20.10
N SER A 215 3.56 7.62 -20.36
CA SER A 215 4.44 7.04 -19.33
C SER A 215 4.77 8.10 -18.26
N PRO A 216 5.05 7.67 -17.00
CA PRO A 216 5.50 8.58 -15.94
C PRO A 216 6.64 9.50 -16.36
N SER A 217 7.66 8.95 -17.03
CA SER A 217 8.81 9.72 -17.54
C SER A 217 8.39 10.77 -18.56
N LYS A 218 7.42 10.46 -19.44
CA LYS A 218 6.94 11.42 -20.44
C LYS A 218 6.12 12.53 -19.79
N ILE A 219 5.28 12.21 -18.81
CA ILE A 219 4.53 13.20 -18.03
C ILE A 219 5.49 14.14 -17.30
N PHE A 220 6.51 13.59 -16.63
CA PHE A 220 7.53 14.37 -15.94
C PHE A 220 8.26 15.35 -16.86
N GLN A 221 8.69 14.89 -18.04
CA GLN A 221 9.41 15.71 -19.02
C GLN A 221 8.56 16.84 -19.61
N LEU A 222 7.26 16.62 -19.81
CA LEU A 222 6.36 17.58 -20.44
C LEU A 222 5.70 18.55 -19.46
N SER A 223 5.74 18.26 -18.16
CA SER A 223 5.11 19.07 -17.14
C SER A 223 5.97 20.28 -16.76
N ASP A 224 5.31 21.37 -16.38
CA ASP A 224 5.94 22.59 -15.86
C ASP A 224 6.13 22.56 -14.33
N MET A 225 5.73 21.48 -13.66
CA MET A 225 5.68 21.37 -12.20
C MET A 225 7.08 21.51 -11.55
N THR A 226 8.13 21.03 -12.20
CA THR A 226 9.51 21.15 -11.71
C THR A 226 9.94 22.62 -11.66
N GLN A 227 9.64 23.39 -12.71
CA GLN A 227 9.97 24.80 -12.81
C GLN A 227 9.19 25.60 -11.77
N ARG A 228 7.90 25.30 -11.61
CA ARG A 228 7.03 25.95 -10.60
C ARG A 228 7.51 25.69 -9.18
N TRP A 229 7.98 24.47 -8.89
CA TRP A 229 8.63 24.15 -7.62
C TRP A 229 9.94 24.93 -7.42
N GLN A 230 10.80 25.01 -8.44
CA GLN A 230 12.04 25.79 -8.38
C GLN A 230 11.79 27.29 -8.18
N HIS A 231 10.72 27.83 -8.75
CA HIS A 231 10.25 29.20 -8.55
C HIS A 231 9.48 29.41 -7.23
N ARG A 232 9.37 28.38 -6.38
CA ARG A 232 8.66 28.40 -5.09
C ARG A 232 7.15 28.68 -5.20
N GLU A 233 6.56 28.41 -6.35
CA GLU A 233 5.10 28.41 -6.52
C GLU A 233 4.46 27.14 -5.93
N LEU A 234 5.26 26.09 -5.73
CA LEU A 234 4.86 24.84 -5.09
C LEU A 234 5.74 24.58 -3.87
N SER A 235 5.13 24.08 -2.80
CA SER A 235 5.90 23.60 -1.65
C SER A 235 6.63 22.29 -1.97
N ASN A 236 7.61 21.92 -1.15
CA ASN A 236 8.25 20.59 -1.24
C ASN A 236 7.22 19.46 -1.09
N PHE A 237 6.20 19.66 -0.24
CA PHE A 237 5.15 18.68 -0.03
C PHE A 237 4.33 18.48 -1.31
N ASP A 238 3.86 19.57 -1.92
CA ASP A 238 3.06 19.52 -3.15
C ASP A 238 3.84 18.91 -4.31
N TYR A 239 5.13 19.25 -4.42
CA TYR A 239 6.00 18.70 -5.45
C TYR A 239 6.26 17.20 -5.24
N LEU A 240 6.50 16.74 -4.00
CA LEU A 240 6.62 15.32 -3.69
C LEU A 240 5.31 14.56 -3.94
N MET A 241 4.15 15.16 -3.63
CA MET A 241 2.84 14.59 -3.97
C MET A 241 2.65 14.46 -5.47
N TYR A 242 3.07 15.46 -6.24
CA TYR A 242 3.10 15.40 -7.69
C TYR A 242 3.95 14.23 -8.19
N LEU A 243 5.20 14.12 -7.73
CA LEU A 243 6.12 13.04 -8.12
C LEU A 243 5.54 11.66 -7.81
N ASN A 244 4.97 11.49 -6.62
CA ASN A 244 4.28 10.25 -6.24
C ASN A 244 3.12 9.93 -7.20
N THR A 245 2.27 10.92 -7.47
CA THR A 245 1.09 10.75 -8.33
C THR A 245 1.47 10.35 -9.75
N ILE A 246 2.47 10.99 -10.36
CA ILE A 246 2.89 10.65 -11.72
C ILE A 246 3.68 9.35 -11.79
N ALA A 247 4.34 8.95 -10.71
CA ALA A 247 5.00 7.64 -10.57
C ALA A 247 4.00 6.48 -10.41
N GLY A 248 2.71 6.77 -10.32
CA GLY A 248 1.65 5.77 -10.19
C GLY A 248 1.30 5.39 -8.75
N ARG A 249 1.82 6.13 -7.75
CA ARG A 249 1.46 5.92 -6.35
C ARG A 249 0.03 6.39 -6.09
N SER A 250 -0.71 5.65 -5.27
CA SER A 250 -2.13 5.90 -4.98
C SER A 250 -2.45 5.56 -3.52
N TYR A 251 -3.45 6.24 -2.95
CA TYR A 251 -4.01 5.88 -1.65
C TYR A 251 -4.91 4.65 -1.70
N ASN A 252 -5.41 4.28 -2.89
CA ASN A 252 -6.29 3.12 -3.08
C ASN A 252 -5.53 1.79 -3.01
N ASP A 253 -4.26 1.76 -3.41
CA ASP A 253 -3.38 0.58 -3.35
C ASP A 253 -2.28 0.80 -2.29
N LEU A 254 -2.42 0.13 -1.14
CA LEU A 254 -1.46 0.22 -0.03
C LEU A 254 -0.06 -0.30 -0.40
N ASN A 255 0.07 -1.17 -1.39
CA ASN A 255 1.38 -1.63 -1.88
C ASN A 255 2.10 -0.54 -2.70
N GLN A 256 1.34 0.42 -3.23
CA GLN A 256 1.82 1.54 -4.02
C GLN A 256 1.53 2.89 -3.35
N TYR A 257 1.55 2.91 -2.01
CA TYR A 257 1.27 4.11 -1.23
C TYR A 257 2.30 5.24 -1.48
N PRO A 258 1.91 6.53 -1.39
CA PRO A 258 2.84 7.65 -1.52
C PRO A 258 4.01 7.59 -0.53
N ILE A 259 5.17 8.02 -1.00
CA ILE A 259 6.45 7.92 -0.28
C ILE A 259 7.00 9.30 0.01
N PHE A 260 7.41 9.51 1.26
CA PHE A 260 8.11 10.70 1.70
C PHE A 260 9.44 10.32 2.36
N PRO A 261 10.50 11.13 2.17
CA PRO A 261 11.75 10.91 2.86
C PRO A 261 11.60 11.25 4.34
N TRP A 262 12.28 10.50 5.21
CA TRP A 262 12.61 10.98 6.55
C TRP A 262 13.47 12.25 6.41
N VAL A 263 13.14 13.32 7.14
CA VAL A 263 13.85 14.61 7.02
C VAL A 263 14.66 14.88 8.28
N ILE A 264 14.04 14.77 9.44
CA ILE A 264 14.71 14.98 10.73
C ILE A 264 15.48 13.71 11.11
N SER A 265 16.68 13.88 11.67
CA SER A 265 17.51 12.80 12.21
C SER A 265 17.52 12.77 13.74
N ASN A 266 17.25 13.91 14.38
CA ASN A 266 17.29 14.07 15.83
C ASN A 266 15.87 14.03 16.43
N TYR A 267 15.59 12.97 17.19
CA TYR A 267 14.33 12.75 17.90
C TYR A 267 14.53 12.60 19.41
N THR A 268 15.72 12.93 19.92
CA THR A 268 16.09 12.71 21.34
C THR A 268 16.14 14.01 22.13
N THR A 269 16.51 15.13 21.50
CA THR A 269 16.57 16.43 22.18
C THR A 269 15.17 17.00 22.41
N LYS A 270 14.98 17.67 23.55
CA LYS A 270 13.70 18.33 23.88
C LYS A 270 13.40 19.51 22.94
N GLU A 271 14.43 20.20 22.50
CA GLU A 271 14.35 21.30 21.54
C GLU A 271 15.04 20.90 20.23
N LEU A 272 14.47 21.33 19.10
CA LEU A 272 14.96 21.03 17.76
C LEU A 272 15.31 22.34 17.05
N ASP A 273 16.61 22.62 16.96
CA ASP A 273 17.11 23.76 16.20
C ASP A 273 17.11 23.45 14.69
N LEU A 274 16.22 24.11 13.96
CA LEU A 274 16.06 23.95 12.51
C LEU A 274 17.16 24.66 11.69
N SER A 275 18.03 25.43 12.33
CA SER A 275 19.19 26.03 11.67
C SER A 275 20.40 25.10 11.65
N SER A 276 20.43 24.08 12.52
CA SER A 276 21.55 23.13 12.63
C SER A 276 21.48 22.03 11.57
N PRO A 277 22.48 21.91 10.67
CA PRO A 277 22.50 20.86 9.65
C PRO A 277 22.53 19.44 10.21
N SER A 278 23.04 19.23 11.44
CA SER A 278 23.13 17.90 12.05
C SER A 278 21.77 17.29 12.39
N ASN A 279 20.72 18.12 12.49
CA ASN A 279 19.36 17.69 12.76
C ASN A 279 18.63 17.15 11.52
N TYR A 280 19.28 17.18 10.35
CA TYR A 280 18.72 16.73 9.10
C TYR A 280 19.41 15.47 8.59
N ARG A 281 18.61 14.61 7.97
CA ARG A 281 19.09 13.45 7.24
C ARG A 281 19.77 13.88 5.94
N ASP A 282 20.90 13.26 5.62
CA ASP A 282 21.51 13.36 4.29
C ASP A 282 20.56 12.77 3.22
N LEU A 283 19.88 13.65 2.48
CA LEU A 283 18.89 13.27 1.47
C LEU A 283 19.51 12.62 0.22
N SER A 284 20.83 12.70 0.03
CA SER A 284 21.54 12.09 -1.11
C SER A 284 21.67 10.57 -0.98
N LYS A 285 21.46 10.02 0.22
CA LYS A 285 21.67 8.60 0.54
C LYS A 285 20.35 7.88 0.82
N PRO A 286 20.22 6.59 0.45
CA PRO A 286 19.13 5.74 0.92
C PRO A 286 19.27 5.44 2.42
N ILE A 287 18.16 5.01 3.06
CA ILE A 287 18.11 4.74 4.51
C ILE A 287 19.18 3.73 4.95
N GLY A 288 19.36 2.65 4.19
CA GLY A 288 20.35 1.61 4.51
C GLY A 288 21.81 2.08 4.46
N ALA A 289 22.09 3.21 3.81
CA ALA A 289 23.44 3.76 3.66
C ALA A 289 23.76 4.91 4.65
N ILE A 290 22.83 5.28 5.54
CA ILE A 290 23.05 6.35 6.52
C ILE A 290 24.05 5.92 7.59
N ASN A 291 23.88 4.70 8.12
CA ASN A 291 24.80 4.13 9.09
C ASN A 291 25.97 3.46 8.37
N PRO A 292 27.23 3.93 8.53
CA PRO A 292 28.38 3.39 7.82
C PRO A 292 28.62 1.90 8.05
N LYS A 293 28.41 1.40 9.27
CA LYS A 293 28.56 -0.03 9.60
C LYS A 293 27.54 -0.88 8.84
N ARG A 294 26.29 -0.41 8.81
CA ARG A 294 25.21 -1.07 8.08
C ARG A 294 25.42 -1.01 6.56
N LYS A 295 25.96 0.10 6.06
CA LYS A 295 26.35 0.24 4.65
C LYS A 295 27.39 -0.81 4.26
N ALA A 296 28.49 -0.89 5.00
CA ALA A 296 29.57 -1.85 4.74
C ALA A 296 29.06 -3.30 4.70
N PHE A 297 28.18 -3.68 5.63
CA PHE A 297 27.53 -4.99 5.63
C PHE A 297 26.74 -5.26 4.33
N PHE A 298 25.97 -4.28 3.85
CA PHE A 298 25.20 -4.45 2.61
C PHE A 298 26.06 -4.42 1.35
N ASP A 299 27.14 -3.64 1.35
CA ASP A 299 28.12 -3.65 0.25
C ASP A 299 28.79 -5.03 0.16
N GLU A 300 29.27 -5.58 1.29
CA GLU A 300 29.91 -6.90 1.35
C GLU A 300 28.96 -8.02 0.92
N ARG A 301 27.70 -8.00 1.38
CA ARG A 301 26.67 -8.96 0.95
C ARG A 301 26.40 -8.88 -0.56
N TYR A 302 26.42 -7.67 -1.12
CA TYR A 302 26.20 -7.48 -2.56
C TYR A 302 27.38 -7.99 -3.38
N GLU A 303 28.61 -7.74 -2.92
CA GLU A 303 29.85 -8.15 -3.60
C GLU A 303 30.05 -9.67 -3.55
N ASN A 304 29.75 -10.30 -2.42
CA ASN A 304 29.90 -11.74 -2.20
C ASN A 304 28.61 -12.53 -2.53
N TRP A 305 27.84 -12.07 -3.51
CA TRP A 305 26.57 -12.70 -3.87
C TRP A 305 26.79 -13.98 -4.70
N GLU A 306 26.40 -15.13 -4.15
CA GLU A 306 26.66 -16.45 -4.76
C GLU A 306 25.43 -17.09 -5.45
N ASP A 307 24.25 -16.49 -5.33
CA ASP A 307 23.02 -17.06 -5.92
C ASP A 307 22.92 -16.71 -7.41
N GLU A 308 23.07 -17.74 -8.26
CA GLU A 308 22.97 -17.61 -9.73
C GLU A 308 21.53 -17.36 -10.22
N THR A 309 20.51 -17.65 -9.41
CA THR A 309 19.09 -17.52 -9.80
C THR A 309 18.56 -16.11 -9.61
N GLN A 310 19.22 -15.28 -8.79
CA GLN A 310 18.78 -13.92 -8.46
C GLN A 310 19.91 -12.91 -8.65
N PRO A 311 19.64 -11.75 -9.30
CA PRO A 311 20.61 -10.68 -9.36
C PRO A 311 20.99 -10.19 -7.96
N PRO A 312 22.25 -9.77 -7.74
CA PRO A 312 22.67 -9.21 -6.46
C PRO A 312 21.86 -7.96 -6.10
N PHE A 313 21.55 -7.81 -4.82
CA PHE A 313 20.82 -6.67 -4.28
C PHE A 313 21.28 -6.29 -2.88
N HIS A 314 21.19 -5.00 -2.55
CA HIS A 314 21.57 -4.50 -1.23
C HIS A 314 20.48 -4.78 -0.19
N TYR A 315 19.21 -4.64 -0.55
CA TYR A 315 18.09 -4.69 0.40
C TYR A 315 17.04 -5.72 -0.05
N GLY A 316 16.86 -6.78 0.75
CA GLY A 316 15.74 -7.72 0.58
C GLY A 316 14.42 -7.20 1.15
N THR A 317 14.42 -5.99 1.73
CA THR A 317 13.23 -5.32 2.26
C THR A 317 13.00 -4.02 1.51
N HIS A 318 11.73 -3.71 1.26
CA HIS A 318 11.33 -2.53 0.50
C HIS A 318 10.91 -1.39 1.44
N TYR A 319 11.18 -0.14 1.04
CA TYR A 319 10.89 1.06 1.86
C TYR A 319 9.41 1.47 1.89
N SER A 320 8.58 0.86 1.04
CA SER A 320 7.14 1.12 0.94
C SER A 320 6.42 -0.22 0.83
N THR A 321 5.64 -0.57 1.84
CA THR A 321 4.85 -1.81 1.87
C THR A 321 3.50 -1.50 2.52
N ALA A 322 2.46 -2.28 2.17
CA ALA A 322 1.16 -2.15 2.81
C ALA A 322 1.25 -2.33 4.33
N ALA A 323 2.09 -3.26 4.79
CA ALA A 323 2.33 -3.50 6.21
C ALA A 323 2.85 -2.25 6.95
N PHE A 324 3.76 -1.49 6.33
CA PHE A 324 4.23 -0.24 6.93
C PHE A 324 3.12 0.80 7.01
N VAL A 325 2.33 0.98 5.96
CA VAL A 325 1.21 1.95 5.97
C VAL A 325 0.22 1.63 7.09
N LEU A 326 -0.19 0.37 7.19
CA LEU A 326 -1.11 -0.08 8.23
C LEU A 326 -0.52 0.10 9.64
N ASN A 327 0.78 -0.15 9.81
CA ASN A 327 1.45 0.08 11.09
C ASN A 327 1.51 1.57 11.47
N TYR A 328 1.90 2.44 10.52
CA TYR A 328 1.94 3.89 10.76
C TYR A 328 0.56 4.47 11.08
N LEU A 329 -0.50 3.93 10.46
CA LEU A 329 -1.86 4.44 10.59
C LEU A 329 -2.73 3.60 11.55
N LEU A 330 -2.12 2.73 12.36
CA LEU A 330 -2.82 1.79 13.24
C LEU A 330 -3.87 2.43 14.16
N ARG A 331 -3.72 3.71 14.50
CA ARG A 331 -4.63 4.46 15.39
C ARG A 331 -5.77 5.17 14.66
N VAL A 332 -5.92 4.97 13.35
CA VAL A 332 -6.90 5.64 12.50
C VAL A 332 -7.70 4.59 11.75
N GLU A 333 -9.04 4.64 11.87
CA GLU A 333 -9.90 3.82 11.00
C GLU A 333 -9.90 4.38 9.58
N PRO A 334 -9.96 3.55 8.53
CA PRO A 334 -10.20 2.09 8.56
C PRO A 334 -8.95 1.21 8.72
N PHE A 335 -7.75 1.80 8.88
CA PHE A 335 -6.49 1.06 8.89
C PHE A 335 -6.36 0.09 10.07
N THR A 336 -6.94 0.43 11.23
CA THR A 336 -7.01 -0.48 12.38
C THR A 336 -7.78 -1.77 12.02
N THR A 337 -8.97 -1.63 11.44
CA THR A 337 -9.80 -2.78 11.05
C THR A 337 -9.09 -3.66 10.01
N VAL A 338 -8.49 -3.05 8.98
CA VAL A 338 -7.74 -3.77 7.95
C VAL A 338 -6.51 -4.48 8.53
N PHE A 339 -5.76 -3.82 9.41
CA PHE A 339 -4.60 -4.41 10.08
C PHE A 339 -4.97 -5.64 10.91
N LEU A 340 -6.03 -5.54 11.72
CA LEU A 340 -6.51 -6.67 12.53
C LEU A 340 -6.98 -7.84 11.66
N ASN A 341 -7.67 -7.56 10.54
CA ASN A 341 -8.11 -8.61 9.63
C ASN A 341 -6.92 -9.42 9.07
N LEU A 342 -5.87 -8.74 8.61
CA LEU A 342 -4.68 -9.40 8.06
C LEU A 342 -3.92 -10.22 9.12
N GLN A 343 -3.80 -9.71 10.36
CA GLN A 343 -3.12 -10.45 11.43
C GLN A 343 -3.91 -11.67 11.89
N VAL A 344 -5.22 -11.57 12.04
CA VAL A 344 -6.07 -12.71 12.45
C VAL A 344 -6.05 -13.81 11.39
N SER A 345 -6.09 -13.45 10.10
CA SER A 345 -5.96 -14.44 9.02
C SER A 345 -4.62 -15.20 9.06
N ILE A 346 -3.51 -14.52 9.40
CA ILE A 346 -2.18 -15.15 9.55
C ILE A 346 -2.14 -16.08 10.78
N VAL A 347 -2.74 -15.69 11.91
CA VAL A 347 -2.80 -16.54 13.11
C VAL A 347 -3.64 -17.80 12.86
N TYR A 348 -4.74 -17.68 12.11
CA TYR A 348 -5.58 -18.83 11.75
C TYR A 348 -4.89 -19.80 10.78
N ILE A 349 -4.10 -19.33 9.81
CA ILE A 349 -3.33 -20.21 8.91
C ILE A 349 -2.30 -21.02 9.71
N ASN A 350 -1.54 -20.36 10.58
CA ASN A 350 -0.54 -21.04 11.42
C ASN A 350 -1.17 -22.07 12.39
N LEU A 351 -2.38 -21.80 12.90
CA LEU A 351 -3.11 -22.75 13.75
C LEU A 351 -3.70 -23.95 12.98
N VAL A 352 -4.09 -23.75 11.73
CA VAL A 352 -4.61 -24.83 10.87
C VAL A 352 -3.48 -25.72 10.36
N GLU A 353 -2.35 -25.15 9.93
CA GLU A 353 -1.15 -25.94 9.56
C GLU A 353 -0.59 -26.70 10.76
N PHE A 354 -0.56 -26.10 11.95
CA PHE A 354 -0.14 -26.79 13.17
C PHE A 354 -1.08 -27.94 13.57
N ARG A 355 -2.37 -27.89 13.25
CA ARG A 355 -3.31 -29.00 13.49
C ARG A 355 -3.19 -30.11 12.44
N LEU A 356 -2.87 -29.76 11.20
CA LEU A 356 -2.69 -30.73 10.11
C LEU A 356 -1.34 -31.45 10.17
N SER A 357 -0.30 -30.86 10.78
CA SER A 357 0.97 -31.55 11.02
C SER A 357 0.95 -32.46 12.27
N ASN A 358 -0.12 -32.42 13.06
CA ASN A 358 -0.30 -33.19 14.30
C ASN A 358 -1.47 -34.19 14.24
N MET A 359 -2.00 -34.45 13.04
CA MET A 359 -2.88 -35.58 12.70
C MET A 359 -2.17 -36.48 11.71
#